data_AF-A0A9P6WWK4-F1
#
_entry.id   AF-A0A9P6WWK4-F1
#
_cell.length_a   1.000
_cell.length_b   1.000
_cell.length_c   1.000
_cell.angle_alpha   90.00
_cell.angle_beta   90.00
_cell.angle_gamma   90.00
#
_symmetry.space_group_name_H-M   'P 1'
#
loop_
_entity.id
_entity.type
_entity.pdbx_description
1 polymer ?
#
loop_
_entity_poly.entity_id
_entity_poly.type
_entity_poly.pdbx_seq_one_letter_code
_entity_poly.pdbx_strand_id
1 'polypeptide(L)'
;MANNNEDFFDLINFSGEQEHVQDQKSPLQNQSVTFMEPNINNLLDFPINRLLEKYSRKQDANFMNEENIYLLQIVEQPEQCRMSGDSVKDRRPIDPAPIIKLSIFNSDLQRIEESTDSPFYVIHASLWSVDMNRQLDILHDTRALIGSLVSSPSLLKDLDSQKSYFFAFSDLSIRLAGQYRLKFSLINLIRNEIVAFIFSNPFTVYSAKTYPGMKESSELSKHLAKQGLKLTIRNKSNFKY
;
A
#
# COMPACT_ATOMS: atom_id res chain seq x y z
N MET A 1 37.42 30.52 52.33
CA MET A 1 37.81 31.92 52.61
C MET A 1 38.35 32.47 51.29
N ALA A 2 37.48 33.13 50.52
CA ALA A 2 37.36 34.59 50.34
C ALA A 2 38.19 35.05 49.13
N ASN A 3 37.52 35.44 48.03
CA ASN A 3 37.31 36.83 47.53
C ASN A 3 38.53 37.35 46.73
N ASN A 4 38.45 38.18 45.70
CA ASN A 4 37.38 38.81 44.91
C ASN A 4 38.06 39.47 43.68
N ASN A 5 37.27 39.68 42.62
CA ASN A 5 37.23 40.79 41.63
C ASN A 5 38.41 41.77 41.53
N GLU A 6 38.89 41.98 40.29
CA GLU A 6 39.19 43.26 39.59
C GLU A 6 39.40 42.88 38.09
N ASP A 7 39.07 43.63 37.04
CA ASP A 7 38.26 44.83 36.87
C ASP A 7 37.83 44.91 35.41
N PHE A 8 36.59 45.35 35.23
CA PHE A 8 35.87 45.53 33.97
C PHE A 8 35.58 47.03 33.88
N PHE A 9 36.47 47.87 33.34
CA PHE A 9 36.14 49.21 32.83
C PHE A 9 37.32 49.78 32.03
N ASP A 10 37.00 50.32 30.85
CA ASP A 10 37.65 51.41 30.08
C ASP A 10 37.39 51.10 28.59
N LEU A 11 36.50 51.77 27.86
CA LEU A 11 36.28 53.22 27.79
C LEU A 11 34.87 53.54 27.27
N ILE A 12 34.23 54.54 27.89
CA ILE A 12 33.17 55.39 27.32
C ILE A 12 33.64 56.85 27.47
N ASN A 13 33.24 57.71 26.50
CA ASN A 13 33.33 59.19 26.40
C ASN A 13 34.39 59.68 25.39
N PHE A 14 34.20 60.68 24.50
CA PHE A 14 33.22 61.77 24.33
C PHE A 14 33.47 62.35 22.89
N SER A 15 32.50 62.77 22.07
CA SER A 15 32.07 64.18 21.92
C SER A 15 31.14 64.35 20.68
N GLY A 16 30.08 65.16 20.81
CA GLY A 16 29.38 65.82 19.68
C GLY A 16 30.18 67.05 19.22
N GLU A 17 30.02 67.62 18.02
CA GLU A 17 28.80 68.17 17.41
C GLU A 17 28.95 68.43 15.88
N GLN A 18 27.82 68.32 15.16
CA GLN A 18 27.30 69.14 14.04
C GLN A 18 28.09 69.31 12.72
N GLU A 19 27.50 68.88 11.58
CA GLU A 19 26.82 69.78 10.62
C GLU A 19 26.13 69.07 9.42
N HIS A 20 24.92 69.56 9.15
CA HIS A 20 24.15 69.68 7.90
C HIS A 20 23.89 68.54 6.88
N VAL A 21 22.58 68.30 6.73
CA VAL A 21 21.85 67.53 5.71
C VAL A 21 21.85 68.25 4.35
N GLN A 22 22.08 67.49 3.27
CA GLN A 22 21.54 67.79 1.93
C GLN A 22 20.86 66.53 1.36
N ASP A 23 19.54 66.62 1.22
CA ASP A 23 18.68 65.67 0.52
C ASP A 23 18.91 65.70 -0.99
N GLN A 24 19.21 64.55 -1.60
CA GLN A 24 18.88 64.29 -3.00
C GLN A 24 18.23 62.91 -3.14
N LYS A 25 16.92 62.94 -3.47
CA LYS A 25 16.09 61.79 -3.81
C LYS A 25 16.58 61.11 -5.09
N SER A 26 16.69 59.78 -5.09
CA SER A 26 16.65 58.93 -6.28
C SER A 26 15.54 57.86 -6.12
N PRO A 27 14.84 57.47 -7.21
CA PRO A 27 13.64 56.65 -7.10
C PRO A 27 13.98 55.15 -7.20
N LEU A 28 13.82 54.41 -6.11
CA LEU A 28 13.80 52.94 -6.15
C LEU A 28 12.37 52.49 -6.48
N GLN A 29 12.19 52.23 -7.77
CA GLN A 29 11.02 51.66 -8.41
C GLN A 29 10.74 50.25 -7.86
N ASN A 30 9.49 49.97 -7.49
CA ASN A 30 9.00 48.63 -7.16
C ASN A 30 9.43 47.61 -8.23
N GLN A 31 10.40 46.74 -7.93
CA GLN A 31 10.60 45.52 -8.71
C GLN A 31 9.62 44.46 -8.20
N SER A 32 8.55 44.24 -8.95
CA SER A 32 7.74 43.04 -8.83
C SER A 32 8.62 41.82 -9.09
N VAL A 33 8.69 40.91 -8.12
CA VAL A 33 9.32 39.60 -8.29
C VAL A 33 8.52 38.83 -9.33
N THR A 34 9.04 38.72 -10.55
CA THR A 34 8.44 37.86 -11.58
C THR A 34 8.72 36.41 -11.21
N PHE A 35 7.69 35.69 -10.77
CA PHE A 35 7.72 34.24 -10.77
C PHE A 35 7.81 33.79 -12.23
N MET A 36 8.89 33.09 -12.60
CA MET A 36 8.89 32.36 -13.87
C MET A 36 7.77 31.33 -13.77
N GLU A 37 6.74 31.50 -14.59
CA GLU A 37 5.71 30.47 -14.74
C GLU A 37 6.40 29.17 -15.15
N PRO A 38 6.12 28.04 -14.47
CA PRO A 38 6.68 26.76 -14.88
C PRO A 38 6.26 26.51 -16.34
N ASN A 39 7.24 26.18 -17.19
CA ASN A 39 6.97 25.88 -18.60
C ASN A 39 6.31 24.49 -18.69
N ILE A 40 4.99 24.46 -18.48
CA ILE A 40 4.15 23.23 -18.43
C ILE A 40 4.09 22.52 -19.79
N ASN A 41 4.55 23.18 -20.87
CA ASN A 41 4.46 22.65 -22.24
C ASN A 41 5.27 21.36 -22.48
N ASN A 42 6.21 20.99 -21.58
CA ASN A 42 6.96 19.73 -21.67
C ASN A 42 6.42 18.60 -20.79
N LEU A 43 5.31 18.79 -20.04
CA LEU A 43 4.73 17.70 -19.27
C LEU A 43 4.09 16.64 -20.18
N LEU A 44 3.54 17.01 -21.33
CA LEU A 44 2.81 16.07 -22.21
C LEU A 44 3.69 14.99 -22.85
N ASP A 45 5.01 15.20 -22.92
CA ASP A 45 5.95 14.24 -23.50
C ASP A 45 6.42 13.14 -22.53
N PHE A 46 6.03 13.21 -21.25
CA PHE A 46 6.30 12.12 -20.32
C PHE A 46 5.45 10.88 -20.66
N PRO A 47 6.02 9.66 -20.62
CA PRO A 47 5.29 8.43 -20.93
C PRO A 47 4.01 8.23 -20.10
N ILE A 48 4.02 8.69 -18.85
CA ILE A 48 2.86 8.66 -17.94
C ILE A 48 1.74 9.59 -18.44
N ASN A 49 2.08 10.75 -18.96
CA ASN A 49 1.11 11.72 -19.47
C ASN A 49 0.55 11.30 -20.83
N ARG A 50 1.34 10.64 -21.68
CA ARG A 50 0.81 9.95 -22.88
C ARG A 50 -0.11 8.78 -22.55
N LEU A 51 0.17 8.04 -21.47
CA LEU A 51 -0.75 7.02 -20.98
C LEU A 51 -2.04 7.68 -20.49
N LEU A 52 -1.95 8.72 -19.67
CA LEU A 52 -3.11 9.48 -19.20
C LEU A 52 -3.93 10.07 -20.35
N GLU A 53 -3.32 10.64 -21.39
CA GLU A 53 -4.03 11.11 -22.59
C GLU A 53 -4.66 9.95 -23.38
N LYS A 54 -3.96 8.82 -23.52
CA LYS A 54 -4.50 7.62 -24.19
C LYS A 54 -5.68 7.02 -23.40
N TYR A 55 -5.65 7.10 -22.07
CA TYR A 55 -6.76 6.71 -21.20
C TYR A 55 -7.89 7.74 -21.25
N SER A 56 -7.58 9.04 -21.26
CA SER A 56 -8.57 10.13 -21.34
C SER A 56 -9.29 10.14 -22.69
N ARG A 57 -8.60 9.92 -23.81
CA ARG A 57 -9.23 9.79 -25.14
C ARG A 57 -10.09 8.53 -25.28
N LYS A 58 -9.94 7.54 -24.40
CA LYS A 58 -10.86 6.41 -24.30
C LYS A 58 -12.11 6.71 -23.45
N GLN A 59 -12.15 7.83 -22.72
CA GLN A 59 -13.29 8.20 -21.87
C GLN A 59 -14.48 8.78 -22.66
N ASP A 60 -14.32 9.11 -23.95
CA ASP A 60 -15.40 9.66 -24.80
C ASP A 60 -16.25 8.60 -25.52
N ALA A 61 -16.01 7.31 -25.30
CA ALA A 61 -16.84 6.24 -25.84
C ALA A 61 -17.70 5.63 -24.72
N ASN A 62 -18.90 6.17 -24.52
CA ASN A 62 -20.03 5.54 -23.82
C ASN A 62 -19.65 4.52 -22.72
N PHE A 63 -19.12 4.98 -21.59
CA PHE A 63 -19.25 4.19 -20.38
C PHE A 63 -20.71 4.26 -19.96
N MET A 64 -21.50 3.31 -20.46
CA MET A 64 -22.75 2.95 -19.82
C MET A 64 -22.46 2.78 -18.33
N ASN A 65 -23.22 3.51 -17.50
CA ASN A 65 -23.25 3.37 -16.05
C ASN A 65 -23.83 1.99 -15.68
N GLU A 66 -23.18 0.91 -16.07
CA GLU A 66 -23.47 -0.43 -15.57
C GLU A 66 -22.66 -0.60 -14.29
N GLU A 67 -23.31 -0.36 -13.15
CA GLU A 67 -22.75 -0.68 -11.84
C GLU A 67 -22.63 -2.21 -11.72
N ASN A 68 -21.45 -2.72 -12.09
CA ASN A 68 -21.12 -4.11 -11.83
C ASN A 68 -21.13 -4.39 -10.32
N ILE A 69 -21.68 -5.53 -9.95
CA ILE A 69 -21.68 -6.03 -8.58
C ILE A 69 -20.44 -6.91 -8.40
N TYR A 70 -19.62 -6.56 -7.42
CA TYR A 70 -18.35 -7.23 -7.15
C TYR A 70 -18.46 -8.12 -5.92
N LEU A 71 -18.25 -9.42 -6.10
CA LEU A 71 -18.22 -10.40 -5.01
C LEU A 71 -16.78 -10.85 -4.75
N LEU A 72 -16.27 -10.52 -3.56
CA LEU A 72 -14.99 -11.02 -3.07
C LEU A 72 -15.22 -12.20 -2.14
N GLN A 73 -14.46 -13.28 -2.34
CA GLN A 73 -14.44 -14.43 -1.46
C GLN A 73 -13.01 -14.78 -1.08
N ILE A 74 -12.74 -14.90 0.21
CA ILE A 74 -11.45 -15.42 0.69
C ILE A 74 -11.53 -16.95 0.65
N VAL A 75 -10.94 -17.54 -0.39
CA VAL A 75 -10.97 -18.99 -0.63
C VAL A 75 -9.86 -19.73 0.13
N GLU A 76 -8.80 -19.03 0.55
CA GLU A 76 -7.82 -19.51 1.51
C GLU A 76 -7.59 -18.43 2.56
N GLN A 77 -7.92 -18.73 3.82
CA GLN A 77 -7.86 -17.78 4.93
C GLN A 77 -6.45 -17.70 5.51
N PRO A 78 -6.01 -16.51 5.98
CA PRO A 78 -4.87 -16.44 6.89
C PRO A 78 -5.24 -17.10 8.21
N GLU A 79 -4.31 -17.88 8.78
CA GLU A 79 -4.56 -18.53 10.08
C GLU A 79 -3.48 -18.17 11.10
N GLN A 80 -2.24 -18.01 10.65
CA GLN A 80 -1.13 -17.74 11.54
C GLN A 80 0.07 -17.13 10.82
N CYS A 81 0.96 -16.51 11.58
CA CYS A 81 2.34 -16.30 11.15
C CYS A 81 3.26 -16.20 12.36
N ARG A 82 4.58 -16.22 12.12
CA ARG A 82 5.56 -15.79 13.13
C ARG A 82 5.80 -14.30 12.94
N MET A 83 5.90 -13.56 14.03
CA MET A 83 6.36 -12.18 13.97
C MET A 83 7.73 -12.10 13.27
N SER A 84 7.88 -11.13 12.37
CA SER A 84 9.10 -10.93 11.58
C SER A 84 9.98 -9.87 12.24
N GLY A 85 11.28 -10.17 12.39
CA GLY A 85 12.26 -9.17 12.80
C GLY A 85 12.61 -8.15 11.70
N ASP A 86 13.61 -7.32 11.97
CA ASP A 86 14.05 -6.27 11.04
C ASP A 86 14.84 -6.77 9.85
N SER A 87 15.43 -7.96 9.96
CA SER A 87 16.15 -8.60 8.85
C SER A 87 15.20 -9.27 7.86
N VAL A 88 15.45 -9.08 6.56
CA VAL A 88 14.75 -9.79 5.47
C VAL A 88 14.82 -11.31 5.64
N LYS A 89 15.92 -11.84 6.20
CA LYS A 89 16.10 -13.28 6.42
C LYS A 89 15.18 -13.87 7.50
N ASP A 90 14.70 -13.04 8.42
CA ASP A 90 13.76 -13.43 9.48
C ASP A 90 12.30 -13.17 9.09
N ARG A 91 12.04 -12.73 7.85
CA ARG A 91 10.67 -12.63 7.36
C ARG A 91 10.01 -14.00 7.33
N ARG A 92 8.82 -14.06 7.89
CA ARG A 92 7.97 -15.24 7.93
C ARG A 92 6.59 -14.82 7.43
N PRO A 93 6.26 -15.15 6.18
CA PRO A 93 4.98 -14.74 5.63
C PRO A 93 3.82 -15.41 6.37
N ILE A 94 2.64 -14.82 6.22
CA ILE A 94 1.38 -15.37 6.72
C ILE A 94 1.12 -16.72 6.05
N ASP A 95 0.66 -17.65 6.87
CA ASP A 95 0.45 -19.05 6.52
C ASP A 95 -0.89 -19.55 7.07
N PRO A 96 -1.75 -20.14 6.22
CA PRO A 96 -1.64 -20.20 4.76
C PRO A 96 -1.67 -18.80 4.10
N ALA A 97 -1.18 -18.71 2.86
CA ALA A 97 -1.15 -17.44 2.14
C ALA A 97 -2.59 -17.05 1.74
N PRO A 98 -3.07 -15.83 2.03
CA PRO A 98 -4.42 -15.44 1.65
C PRO A 98 -4.63 -15.51 0.13
N ILE A 99 -5.71 -16.18 -0.27
CA ILE A 99 -6.15 -16.24 -1.67
C ILE A 99 -7.58 -15.71 -1.74
N ILE A 100 -7.78 -14.73 -2.61
CA ILE A 100 -9.06 -14.08 -2.83
C ILE A 100 -9.52 -14.39 -4.25
N LYS A 101 -10.77 -14.83 -4.37
CA LYS A 101 -11.50 -15.01 -5.62
C LYS A 101 -12.40 -13.80 -5.84
N LEU A 102 -12.40 -13.28 -7.05
CA LEU A 102 -13.32 -12.23 -7.50
C LEU A 102 -14.30 -12.81 -8.52
N SER A 103 -15.58 -12.56 -8.30
CA SER A 103 -16.66 -12.79 -9.26
C SER A 103 -17.39 -11.47 -9.51
N ILE A 104 -17.67 -11.19 -10.79
CA ILE A 104 -18.30 -9.95 -11.22
C ILE A 104 -19.67 -10.30 -11.81
N PHE A 105 -20.69 -9.56 -11.42
CA PHE A 105 -22.05 -9.71 -11.90
C PHE A 105 -22.52 -8.40 -12.51
N ASN A 106 -23.35 -8.47 -13.55
CA ASN A 106 -24.02 -7.31 -14.10
C ASN A 106 -25.21 -6.89 -13.20
N SER A 107 -25.92 -5.84 -13.60
CA SER A 107 -27.12 -5.35 -12.92
C SER A 107 -28.24 -6.40 -12.82
N ASP A 108 -28.28 -7.36 -13.74
CA ASP A 108 -29.26 -8.45 -13.78
C ASP A 108 -28.82 -9.68 -12.96
N LEU A 109 -27.78 -9.55 -12.14
CA LEU A 109 -27.17 -10.63 -11.33
C LEU A 109 -26.65 -11.81 -12.16
N GLN A 110 -26.41 -11.60 -13.45
CA GLN A 110 -25.76 -12.57 -14.30
C GLN A 110 -24.25 -12.43 -14.19
N ARG A 111 -23.57 -13.58 -14.03
CA ARG A 111 -22.12 -13.60 -13.92
C ARG A 111 -21.49 -13.19 -15.24
N ILE A 112 -20.59 -12.21 -15.17
CA ILE A 112 -19.78 -11.77 -16.31
C ILE A 112 -18.61 -12.75 -16.45
N GLU A 113 -18.44 -13.34 -17.62
CA GLU A 113 -17.31 -14.22 -17.90
C GLU A 113 -16.00 -13.43 -17.87
N GLU A 114 -15.05 -13.90 -17.05
CA GLU A 114 -13.77 -13.23 -16.88
C GLU A 114 -12.86 -13.46 -18.11
N SER A 115 -12.40 -12.36 -18.72
CA SER A 115 -11.54 -12.39 -19.90
C SER A 115 -10.11 -11.92 -19.60
N THR A 116 -9.18 -12.22 -20.51
CA THR A 116 -7.80 -11.71 -20.44
C THR A 116 -7.68 -10.26 -20.87
N ASP A 117 -8.73 -9.70 -21.47
CA ASP A 117 -8.73 -8.36 -22.04
C ASP A 117 -8.91 -7.32 -20.94
N SER A 118 -7.80 -7.08 -20.24
CA SER A 118 -7.55 -5.92 -19.41
C SER A 118 -8.35 -5.81 -18.09
N PRO A 119 -8.14 -6.70 -17.12
CA PRO A 119 -8.64 -6.49 -15.77
C PRO A 119 -7.84 -5.37 -15.09
N PHE A 120 -8.40 -4.16 -15.06
CA PHE A 120 -7.83 -3.01 -14.34
C PHE A 120 -8.16 -3.07 -12.84
N TYR A 121 -7.92 -4.21 -12.23
CA TYR A 121 -8.20 -4.46 -10.82
C TYR A 121 -6.92 -4.74 -10.06
N VAL A 122 -6.85 -4.25 -8.83
CA VAL A 122 -5.85 -4.67 -7.85
C VAL A 122 -6.51 -4.81 -6.50
N ILE A 123 -6.00 -5.71 -5.65
CA ILE A 123 -6.41 -5.78 -4.25
C ILE A 123 -5.28 -5.25 -3.38
N HIS A 124 -5.61 -4.32 -2.48
CA HIS A 124 -4.71 -3.86 -1.41
C HIS A 124 -5.07 -4.56 -0.08
N ALA A 125 -4.07 -5.11 0.59
CA ALA A 125 -4.18 -5.67 1.93
C ALA A 125 -3.76 -4.64 2.99
N SER A 126 -4.57 -4.49 4.03
CA SER A 126 -4.26 -3.68 5.22
C SER A 126 -4.53 -4.49 6.49
N LEU A 127 -3.79 -4.19 7.55
CA LEU A 127 -3.90 -4.84 8.86
C LEU A 127 -4.92 -4.11 9.72
N TRP A 128 -5.77 -4.86 10.41
CA TRP A 128 -6.85 -4.32 11.23
C TRP A 128 -6.95 -5.04 12.57
N SER A 129 -7.55 -4.34 13.54
CA SER A 129 -7.96 -4.93 14.80
C SER A 129 -9.01 -6.03 14.61
N VAL A 130 -9.10 -6.94 15.58
CA VAL A 130 -10.01 -8.10 15.54
C VAL A 130 -11.49 -7.68 15.44
N ASP A 131 -11.84 -6.53 16.00
CA ASP A 131 -13.16 -5.90 15.97
C ASP A 131 -13.42 -5.06 14.71
N MET A 132 -12.45 -4.98 13.79
CA MET A 132 -12.54 -4.28 12.50
C MET A 132 -12.75 -2.75 12.60
N ASN A 133 -12.49 -2.14 13.75
CA ASN A 133 -12.70 -0.70 13.94
C ASN A 133 -11.45 0.16 13.68
N ARG A 134 -10.26 -0.43 13.71
CA ARG A 134 -9.00 0.32 13.66
C ARG A 134 -8.01 -0.36 12.72
N GLN A 135 -7.51 0.44 11.77
CA GLN A 135 -6.40 0.06 10.91
C GLN A 135 -5.08 0.13 11.69
N LEU A 136 -4.24 -0.88 11.52
CA LEU A 136 -3.05 -1.17 12.32
C LEU A 136 -1.79 -1.33 11.44
N ASP A 137 -1.78 -0.76 10.24
CA ASP A 137 -0.61 -0.83 9.34
C ASP A 137 0.63 -0.18 9.94
N ILE A 138 0.44 0.83 10.79
CA ILE A 138 1.49 1.54 11.53
C ILE A 138 1.13 1.53 13.01
N LEU A 139 2.00 0.96 13.85
CA LEU A 139 1.90 0.98 15.31
C LEU A 139 3.19 1.55 15.89
N HIS A 140 3.08 2.50 16.81
CA HIS A 140 4.24 3.08 17.52
C HIS A 140 5.36 3.51 16.55
N ASP A 141 4.99 4.23 15.49
CA ASP A 141 5.88 4.68 14.41
C ASP A 141 6.59 3.58 13.60
N THR A 142 6.19 2.33 13.81
CA THR A 142 6.69 1.17 13.06
C THR A 142 5.63 0.63 12.12
N ARG A 143 6.01 0.33 10.88
CA ARG A 143 5.13 -0.34 9.92
C ARG A 143 4.97 -1.80 10.33
N ALA A 144 3.79 -2.16 10.86
CA ALA A 144 3.50 -3.48 11.38
C ALA A 144 3.32 -4.51 10.25
N LEU A 145 2.57 -4.17 9.20
CA LEU A 145 2.35 -5.01 8.03
C LEU A 145 3.37 -4.70 6.93
N ILE A 146 4.12 -5.70 6.49
CA ILE A 146 5.22 -5.56 5.53
C ILE A 146 5.13 -6.58 4.40
N GLY A 147 5.88 -6.30 3.32
CA GLY A 147 5.99 -7.13 2.15
C GLY A 147 5.11 -6.64 1.00
N SER A 148 4.58 -7.58 0.21
CA SER A 148 3.80 -7.26 -0.99
C SER A 148 2.32 -7.04 -0.63
N LEU A 149 1.95 -5.79 -0.34
CA LEU A 149 0.61 -5.39 0.12
C LEU A 149 -0.43 -5.29 -1.00
N VAL A 150 0.00 -5.37 -2.27
CA VAL A 150 -0.87 -5.27 -3.44
C VAL A 150 -0.74 -6.55 -4.26
N SER A 151 -1.88 -7.07 -4.72
CA SER A 151 -1.94 -8.23 -5.60
C SER A 151 -2.73 -7.89 -6.88
N SER A 152 -2.23 -8.39 -8.01
CA SER A 152 -2.87 -8.29 -9.32
C SER A 152 -3.66 -9.57 -9.63
N PRO A 153 -4.71 -9.49 -10.47
CA PRO A 153 -5.54 -10.64 -10.80
C PRO A 153 -4.76 -11.63 -11.65
N SER A 154 -4.92 -12.91 -11.33
CA SER A 154 -4.53 -14.03 -12.18
C SER A 154 -5.81 -14.75 -12.61
N LEU A 155 -6.07 -14.81 -13.92
CA LEU A 155 -7.21 -15.54 -14.46
C LEU A 155 -6.88 -17.03 -14.50
N LEU A 156 -7.43 -17.81 -13.57
CA LEU A 156 -7.12 -19.22 -13.38
C LEU A 156 -8.39 -20.05 -13.25
N LYS A 157 -8.27 -21.37 -13.33
CA LYS A 157 -9.36 -22.31 -13.06
C LYS A 157 -9.34 -22.75 -11.60
N ASP A 158 -10.52 -22.78 -11.00
CA ASP A 158 -10.77 -23.40 -9.70
C ASP A 158 -10.75 -24.94 -9.81
N LEU A 159 -10.85 -25.64 -8.68
CA LEU A 159 -10.93 -27.12 -8.63
C LEU A 159 -12.11 -27.66 -9.44
N ASP A 160 -13.22 -26.91 -9.49
CA ASP A 160 -14.41 -27.24 -10.30
C ASP A 160 -14.26 -26.84 -11.78
N SER A 161 -13.05 -26.53 -12.24
CA SER A 161 -12.71 -26.10 -13.61
C SER A 161 -13.36 -24.78 -14.07
N GLN A 162 -14.03 -24.04 -13.18
CA GLN A 162 -14.55 -22.70 -13.47
C GLN A 162 -13.42 -21.67 -13.48
N LYS A 163 -13.35 -20.84 -14.52
CA LYS A 163 -12.41 -19.72 -14.58
C LYS A 163 -12.86 -18.60 -13.65
N SER A 164 -11.95 -17.97 -12.93
CA SER A 164 -12.19 -16.77 -12.11
C SER A 164 -10.89 -15.97 -11.94
N TYR A 165 -11.00 -14.72 -11.48
CA TYR A 165 -9.83 -13.97 -11.05
C TYR A 165 -9.42 -14.37 -9.63
N PHE A 166 -8.15 -14.72 -9.47
CA PHE A 166 -7.52 -15.02 -8.19
C PHE A 166 -6.43 -14.00 -7.87
N PHE A 167 -6.39 -13.59 -6.61
CA PHE A 167 -5.39 -12.69 -6.04
C PHE A 167 -4.70 -13.43 -4.89
N ALA A 168 -3.37 -13.48 -4.91
CA ALA A 168 -2.59 -14.17 -3.89
C ALA A 168 -1.67 -13.21 -3.15
N PHE A 169 -1.54 -13.45 -1.85
CA PHE A 169 -0.72 -12.67 -0.93
C PHE A 169 0.34 -13.54 -0.23
N SER A 170 1.26 -14.10 -1.01
CA SER A 170 2.32 -15.02 -0.52
C SER A 170 3.46 -14.35 0.24
N ASP A 171 3.51 -13.03 0.25
CA ASP A 171 4.60 -12.23 0.81
C ASP A 171 4.10 -11.20 1.84
N LEU A 172 2.98 -11.46 2.53
CA LEU A 172 2.57 -10.63 3.67
C LEU A 172 3.24 -11.10 4.95
N SER A 173 3.85 -10.22 5.73
CA SER A 173 4.41 -10.55 7.06
C SER A 173 4.09 -9.46 8.07
N ILE A 174 4.10 -9.80 9.36
CA ILE A 174 3.76 -8.86 10.44
C ILE A 174 4.90 -8.81 11.45
N ARG A 175 5.26 -7.60 11.90
CA ARG A 175 6.37 -7.38 12.86
C ARG A 175 5.99 -7.61 14.31
N LEU A 176 4.72 -7.42 14.65
CA LEU A 176 4.23 -7.42 16.03
C LEU A 176 3.35 -8.62 16.31
N ALA A 177 3.67 -9.36 17.37
CA ALA A 177 2.83 -10.44 17.86
C ALA A 177 1.44 -9.91 18.30
N GLY A 178 0.42 -10.75 18.20
CA GLY A 178 -0.96 -10.37 18.53
C GLY A 178 -1.99 -11.09 17.68
N GLN A 179 -3.24 -10.62 17.77
CA GLN A 179 -4.34 -11.10 16.95
C GLN A 179 -4.85 -9.97 16.05
N TYR A 180 -5.09 -10.30 14.78
CA TYR A 180 -5.41 -9.31 13.76
C TYR A 180 -6.40 -9.87 12.74
N ARG A 181 -6.94 -8.98 11.91
CA ARG A 181 -7.60 -9.31 10.64
C ARG A 181 -6.88 -8.59 9.50
N LEU A 182 -7.01 -9.14 8.29
CA LEU A 182 -6.65 -8.43 7.07
C LEU A 182 -7.92 -7.91 6.41
N LYS A 183 -7.87 -6.66 5.93
CA LYS A 183 -8.87 -6.10 5.02
C LYS A 183 -8.29 -6.10 3.61
N PHE A 184 -8.98 -6.76 2.70
CA PHE A 184 -8.67 -6.80 1.28
C PHE A 184 -9.61 -5.83 0.56
N SER A 185 -9.07 -4.75 -0.01
CA SER A 185 -9.83 -3.72 -0.71
C SER A 185 -9.57 -3.82 -2.20
N LEU A 186 -10.60 -4.14 -2.98
CA LEU A 186 -10.57 -4.19 -4.44
C LEU A 186 -10.66 -2.78 -5.01
N ILE A 187 -9.66 -2.40 -5.79
CA ILE A 187 -9.54 -1.10 -6.44
C ILE A 187 -9.73 -1.29 -7.94
N ASN A 188 -10.62 -0.51 -8.53
CA ASN A 188 -10.72 -0.37 -9.98
C ASN A 188 -9.80 0.78 -10.42
N LEU A 189 -8.75 0.46 -11.18
CA LEU A 189 -7.73 1.42 -11.59
C LEU A 189 -8.21 2.42 -12.64
N ILE A 190 -9.22 2.09 -13.45
CA ILE A 190 -9.82 3.05 -14.40
C ILE A 190 -10.62 4.09 -13.63
N ARG A 191 -11.46 3.62 -12.70
CA ARG A 191 -12.35 4.48 -11.89
C ARG A 191 -11.62 5.14 -10.72
N ASN A 192 -10.41 4.68 -10.39
CA ASN A 192 -9.59 5.12 -9.26
C ASN A 192 -10.35 5.11 -7.92
N GLU A 193 -11.10 4.03 -7.67
CA GLU A 193 -11.95 3.89 -6.48
C GLU A 193 -11.89 2.47 -5.91
N ILE A 194 -12.22 2.34 -4.63
CA ILE A 194 -12.46 1.05 -3.98
C ILE A 194 -13.88 0.61 -4.29
N VAL A 195 -14.03 -0.47 -5.05
CA VAL A 195 -15.34 -0.99 -5.49
C VAL A 195 -15.92 -2.06 -4.56
N ALA A 196 -15.07 -2.74 -3.79
CA ALA A 196 -15.48 -3.74 -2.80
C ALA A 196 -14.37 -3.97 -1.77
N PHE A 197 -14.73 -4.51 -0.60
CA PHE A 197 -13.75 -5.00 0.35
C PHE A 197 -14.28 -6.22 1.13
N ILE A 198 -13.37 -7.00 1.69
CA ILE A 198 -13.68 -8.12 2.58
C ILE A 198 -12.65 -8.21 3.71
N PHE A 199 -13.11 -8.61 4.90
CA PHE A 199 -12.23 -8.91 6.03
C PHE A 199 -11.97 -10.41 6.14
N SER A 200 -10.74 -10.78 6.48
CA SER A 200 -10.38 -12.14 6.87
C SER A 200 -10.99 -12.52 8.21
N ASN A 201 -10.96 -13.83 8.51
CA ASN A 201 -11.09 -14.30 9.88
C ASN A 201 -9.95 -13.75 10.75
N PRO A 202 -10.13 -13.68 12.10
CA PRO A 202 -9.03 -13.38 13.00
C PRO A 202 -7.94 -14.44 12.87
N PHE A 203 -6.69 -14.01 12.90
CA PHE A 203 -5.53 -14.90 12.86
C PHE A 203 -4.46 -14.45 13.86
N THR A 204 -3.57 -15.37 14.23
CA THR A 204 -2.60 -15.15 15.30
C THR A 204 -1.18 -14.95 14.75
N VAL A 205 -0.54 -13.87 15.19
CA VAL A 205 0.89 -13.62 14.98
C VAL A 205 1.63 -14.06 16.24
N TYR A 206 2.34 -15.18 16.14
CA TYR A 206 3.07 -15.79 17.25
C TYR A 206 4.44 -15.16 17.45
N SER A 207 4.94 -15.22 18.69
CA SER A 207 6.34 -14.96 18.96
C SER A 207 7.22 -16.08 18.40
N ALA A 208 8.53 -15.84 18.28
CA ALA A 208 9.47 -16.84 17.81
C ALA A 208 9.44 -18.15 18.61
N LYS A 209 9.11 -18.08 19.92
CA LYS A 209 9.08 -19.24 20.83
C LYS A 209 7.80 -20.07 20.73
N THR A 210 6.69 -19.45 20.33
CA THR A 210 5.35 -20.07 20.36
C THR A 210 4.84 -20.46 18.99
N TYR A 211 5.60 -20.15 17.93
CA TYR A 211 5.20 -20.42 16.56
C TYR A 211 5.16 -21.94 16.28
N PRO A 212 4.01 -22.49 15.86
CA PRO A 212 3.83 -23.93 15.66
C PRO A 212 4.45 -24.46 14.36
N GLY A 213 5.04 -23.58 13.53
CA GLY A 213 5.58 -23.94 12.23
C GLY A 213 4.62 -23.67 11.08
N MET A 214 5.14 -23.80 9.86
CA MET A 214 4.37 -23.65 8.61
C MET A 214 3.53 -24.90 8.35
N LYS A 215 2.34 -24.73 7.80
CA LYS A 215 1.45 -25.81 7.38
C LYS A 215 1.81 -26.31 5.98
N GLU A 216 1.30 -27.51 5.67
CA GLU A 216 1.31 -28.02 4.31
C GLU A 216 0.37 -27.18 3.43
N SER A 217 0.76 -26.95 2.17
CA SER A 217 -0.10 -26.23 1.23
C SER A 217 -1.38 -27.02 0.93
N SER A 218 -2.50 -26.30 0.91
CA SER A 218 -3.80 -26.83 0.54
C SER A 218 -3.82 -27.38 -0.90
N GLU A 219 -4.79 -28.22 -1.21
CA GLU A 219 -5.01 -28.69 -2.57
C GLU A 219 -5.27 -27.53 -3.55
N LEU A 220 -6.09 -26.56 -3.13
CA LEU A 220 -6.38 -25.34 -3.90
C LEU A 220 -5.10 -24.55 -4.20
N SER A 221 -4.27 -24.28 -3.18
CA SER A 221 -2.99 -23.61 -3.35
C SER A 221 -2.08 -24.33 -4.34
N LYS A 222 -1.96 -25.67 -4.21
CA LYS A 222 -1.17 -26.50 -5.14
C LYS A 222 -1.74 -26.43 -6.56
N HIS A 223 -3.06 -26.48 -6.72
CA HIS A 223 -3.75 -26.42 -8.00
C HIS A 223 -3.57 -25.07 -8.71
N LEU A 224 -3.74 -23.96 -8.00
CA LEU A 224 -3.57 -22.62 -8.55
C LEU A 224 -2.10 -22.30 -8.83
N ALA A 225 -1.17 -22.75 -7.99
CA ALA A 225 0.27 -22.57 -8.22
C ALA A 225 0.75 -23.30 -9.48
N LYS A 226 0.23 -24.49 -9.77
CA LYS A 226 0.51 -25.21 -11.03
C LYS A 226 0.08 -24.43 -12.28
N GLN A 227 -0.91 -23.54 -12.15
CA GLN A 227 -1.38 -22.67 -13.23
C GLN A 227 -0.63 -21.34 -13.30
N GLY A 228 0.38 -21.12 -12.44
CA GLY A 228 1.23 -19.92 -12.47
C GLY A 228 0.93 -18.88 -11.38
N LEU A 229 0.01 -19.16 -10.44
CA LEU A 229 -0.18 -18.27 -9.28
C LEU A 229 1.09 -18.26 -8.42
N LYS A 230 1.58 -17.06 -8.07
CA LYS A 230 2.84 -16.88 -7.32
C LYS A 230 2.67 -17.27 -5.84
N LEU A 231 2.66 -18.57 -5.56
CA LEU A 231 2.58 -19.15 -4.22
C LEU A 231 3.82 -20.02 -3.93
N THR A 232 4.25 -20.04 -2.67
CA THR A 232 5.26 -21.00 -2.21
C THR A 232 4.58 -22.30 -1.80
N ILE A 233 4.82 -23.38 -2.52
CA ILE A 233 4.22 -24.69 -2.24
C ILE A 233 5.10 -25.51 -1.31
N ARG A 234 4.47 -26.03 -0.26
CA ARG A 234 5.07 -26.97 0.70
C ARG A 234 4.32 -28.30 0.62
N ASN A 235 5.05 -29.37 0.37
CA ASN A 235 4.53 -30.73 0.41
C ASN A 235 4.81 -31.35 1.78
N LYS A 236 3.99 -32.29 2.22
CA LYS A 236 4.30 -33.13 3.37
C LYS A 236 5.62 -33.85 3.11
N SER A 237 6.71 -33.40 3.72
CA SER A 237 7.93 -34.20 3.78
C SER A 237 7.59 -35.45 4.56
N ASN A 238 7.80 -36.64 3.97
CA ASN A 238 7.69 -37.92 4.65
C ASN A 238 8.48 -37.84 5.97
N PHE A 239 7.79 -37.69 7.10
CA PHE A 239 8.38 -37.88 8.40
C PHE A 239 8.79 -39.36 8.44
N LYS A 240 10.07 -39.63 8.15
CA LYS A 240 10.68 -40.91 8.51
C LYS A 240 10.75 -40.89 10.04
N TYR A 241 9.98 -41.80 10.64
CA TYR A 241 10.15 -42.22 12.03
C TYR A 241 11.57 -42.75 12.25
#